data_AF-A0A2V9PN91-F1
#
_entry.id   AF-A0A2V9PN91-F1
#
_cell.length_a   1.000
_cell.length_b   1.000
_cell.length_c   1.000
_cell.angle_alpha   90.00
_cell.angle_beta   90.00
_cell.angle_gamma   90.00
#
_symmetry.space_group_name_H-M   'P 1'
#
loop_
_entity.id
_entity.type
_entity.pdbx_description
1 polymer ?
#
loop_
_entity_poly.entity_id
_entity_poly.type
_entity_poly.pdbx_seq_one_letter_code
_entity_poly.pdbx_strand_id
1 'polypeptide(L)'
;MDLMAAPDRRKFQVRCDAGCPGRLEVGTDTLSVRVGQRMRMDEDEEMWDSIHILCKEQEDGSLAVEVFVCHPDWDEPQKIALLKSRPQDRDAKKPTLSCDLGPAAA
;
A
#
# COMPACT_ATOMS: atom_id res chain seq x y z
N MET A 1 -6.94 38.59 -0.38
CA MET A 1 -5.62 38.21 0.14
C MET A 1 -5.75 36.81 0.69
N ASP A 2 -5.37 35.81 -0.09
CA ASP A 2 -4.56 34.73 0.46
C ASP A 2 -3.56 34.34 -0.64
N LEU A 3 -2.31 34.27 -0.24
CA LEU A 3 -1.11 34.42 -1.05
C LEU A 3 -0.56 33.01 -1.30
N MET A 4 -0.44 32.60 -2.57
CA MET A 4 0.38 31.45 -2.98
C MET A 4 0.09 30.17 -2.18
N ALA A 5 -1.02 29.47 -2.48
CA ALA A 5 -1.12 28.08 -2.06
C ALA A 5 0.13 27.35 -2.59
N ALA A 6 1.00 26.89 -1.68
CA ALA A 6 2.20 26.15 -2.05
C ALA A 6 1.78 24.98 -2.97
N PRO A 7 2.56 24.68 -4.03
CA PRO A 7 2.24 23.54 -4.89
C PRO A 7 2.11 22.31 -4.00
N ASP A 8 1.02 21.56 -4.15
CA ASP A 8 0.75 20.36 -3.37
C ASP A 8 1.99 19.43 -3.43
N ARG A 9 2.66 19.25 -2.29
CA ARG A 9 3.91 18.47 -2.18
C ARG A 9 3.66 17.02 -1.77
N ARG A 10 2.40 16.61 -1.64
CA ARG A 10 2.03 15.27 -1.17
C ARG A 10 2.46 14.23 -2.20
N LYS A 11 3.38 13.34 -1.81
CA LYS A 11 3.87 12.24 -2.66
C LYS A 11 2.87 11.10 -2.78
N PHE A 12 2.05 10.91 -1.75
CA PHE A 12 1.01 9.89 -1.72
C PHE A 12 -0.28 10.46 -1.13
N GLN A 13 -1.40 9.99 -1.67
CA GLN A 13 -2.73 10.22 -1.11
C GLN A 13 -3.39 8.87 -0.95
N VAL A 14 -3.84 8.56 0.27
CA VAL A 14 -4.61 7.35 0.54
C VAL A 14 -6.01 7.75 0.91
N ARG A 15 -6.95 7.16 0.17
CA ARG A 15 -8.38 7.31 0.39
C ARG A 15 -8.91 5.94 0.77
N CYS A 16 -9.10 5.74 2.08
CA CYS A 16 -9.80 4.58 2.60
C CYS A 16 -11.29 4.94 2.68
N ASP A 17 -12.13 4.27 1.90
CA ASP A 17 -13.58 4.29 2.08
C ASP A 17 -13.97 3.03 2.85
N ALA A 18 -14.08 3.17 4.17
CA ALA A 18 -14.48 2.09 5.06
C ALA A 18 -15.98 2.14 5.39
N GLY A 19 -16.77 2.99 4.74
CA GLY A 19 -18.12 3.31 5.21
C GLY A 19 -18.13 3.90 6.63
N CYS A 20 -19.31 3.96 7.29
CA CYS A 20 -19.43 4.46 8.66
C CYS A 20 -18.80 3.49 9.69
N PRO A 21 -17.99 3.97 10.67
CA PRO A 21 -17.76 5.37 11.04
C PRO A 21 -16.28 5.77 10.88
N GLY A 22 -15.86 6.27 9.72
CA GLY A 22 -14.62 7.03 9.66
C GLY A 22 -13.98 7.12 8.29
N ARG A 23 -13.89 8.34 7.78
CA ARG A 23 -13.01 8.65 6.66
C ARG A 23 -11.65 9.07 7.21
N LEU A 24 -10.62 8.26 6.98
CA LEU A 24 -9.24 8.61 7.26
C LEU A 24 -8.57 9.09 5.98
N GLU A 25 -8.20 10.38 5.95
CA GLU A 25 -7.40 10.97 4.88
C GLU A 25 -6.09 11.49 5.47
N VAL A 26 -4.97 10.96 4.96
CA VAL A 26 -3.63 11.33 5.43
C VAL A 26 -2.75 11.63 4.23
N GLY A 27 -2.13 12.81 4.23
CA GLY A 27 -1.01 13.13 3.34
C GLY A 27 0.29 12.84 4.09
N THR A 28 1.12 11.95 3.56
CA THR A 28 2.35 11.51 4.20
C THR A 28 3.39 11.15 3.15
N ASP A 29 4.67 11.18 3.54
CA ASP A 29 5.78 10.74 2.70
C ASP A 29 5.95 9.22 2.69
N THR A 30 5.48 8.53 3.75
CA THR A 30 5.48 7.08 3.86
C THR A 30 4.18 6.58 4.48
N LEU A 31 3.73 5.40 4.04
CA LEU A 31 2.52 4.76 4.58
C LEU A 31 2.71 3.26 4.68
N SER A 32 2.32 2.70 5.81
CA SER A 32 2.15 1.26 6.00
C SER A 32 0.74 1.00 6.49
N VAL A 33 -0.08 0.31 5.69
CA VAL A 33 -1.42 -0.13 6.09
C VAL A 33 -1.43 -1.64 6.20
N ARG A 34 -1.83 -2.16 7.36
CA ARG A 34 -2.11 -3.58 7.55
C ARG A 34 -3.59 -3.78 7.75
N VAL A 35 -4.15 -4.76 7.05
CA VAL A 35 -5.54 -5.16 7.19
C VAL A 35 -5.54 -6.50 7.90
N GLY A 36 -6.02 -6.50 9.13
CA GLY A 36 -6.28 -7.72 9.89
C GLY A 36 -7.62 -8.34 9.51
N GLN A 37 -7.66 -9.67 9.44
CA GLN A 37 -8.87 -10.46 9.39
C GLN A 37 -8.87 -11.44 10.56
N ARG A 38 -10.04 -11.61 11.19
CA ARG A 38 -10.23 -12.63 12.21
C ARG A 38 -10.30 -14.00 11.52
N MET A 39 -9.43 -14.91 11.94
CA MET A 39 -9.35 -16.28 11.42
C MET A 39 -9.50 -17.25 12.58
N ARG A 40 -10.12 -18.41 12.32
CA ARG A 40 -10.13 -19.51 13.28
C ARG A 40 -8.94 -20.41 12.99
N MET A 41 -8.10 -20.61 13.99
CA MET A 41 -6.99 -21.56 13.95
C MET A 41 -7.22 -22.54 15.10
N ASP A 42 -7.43 -23.80 14.75
CA ASP A 42 -7.85 -24.85 15.66
C ASP A 42 -9.10 -24.47 16.49
N GLU A 43 -8.95 -24.30 17.80
CA GLU A 43 -10.04 -23.96 18.74
C GLU A 43 -10.20 -22.46 18.99
N ASP A 44 -9.23 -21.64 18.58
CA ASP A 44 -9.18 -20.21 18.89
C ASP A 44 -9.46 -19.33 17.67
N GLU A 45 -10.01 -18.13 17.93
CA GLU A 45 -10.15 -17.09 16.92
C GLU A 45 -9.15 -15.97 17.19
N GLU A 46 -8.27 -15.72 16.22
CA GLU A 46 -7.21 -14.73 16.32
C GLU A 46 -7.29 -13.74 15.16
N MET A 47 -6.87 -12.50 15.41
CA MET A 47 -6.76 -11.47 14.37
C MET A 47 -5.41 -11.61 13.67
N TRP A 48 -5.44 -11.85 12.36
CA TRP A 48 -4.24 -12.03 11.54
C TRP A 48 -4.16 -10.96 10.46
N ASP A 49 -3.00 -10.32 10.31
CA ASP A 49 -2.74 -9.44 9.18
C ASP A 49 -2.82 -10.27 7.88
N SER A 50 -3.77 -9.95 6.99
CA SER A 50 -3.97 -10.67 5.72
C SER A 50 -3.43 -9.89 4.53
N ILE A 51 -3.43 -8.56 4.59
CA ILE A 51 -2.90 -7.67 3.56
C ILE A 51 -2.00 -6.61 4.19
N HIS A 52 -0.84 -6.38 3.58
CA HIS A 52 0.03 -5.25 3.90
C HIS A 52 0.26 -4.40 2.65
N ILE A 53 -0.04 -3.10 2.74
CA ILE A 53 0.24 -2.11 1.70
C ILE A 53 1.35 -1.19 2.21
N LEU A 54 2.43 -1.08 1.44
CA LEU A 54 3.58 -0.24 1.75
C LEU A 54 3.79 0.79 0.65
N CYS A 55 3.74 2.07 1.01
CA CYS A 55 4.10 3.20 0.16
C CYS A 55 5.43 3.78 0.63
N LYS A 56 6.42 3.82 -0.27
CA LYS A 56 7.76 4.33 0.02
C LYS A 56 8.38 5.01 -1.19
N GLU A 57 9.30 5.94 -0.93
CA GLU A 57 10.26 6.43 -1.91
C GLU A 57 11.49 5.50 -1.90
N GLN A 58 11.91 5.06 -3.08
CA GLN A 58 13.13 4.28 -3.26
C GLN A 58 14.35 5.20 -3.36
N GLU A 59 15.54 4.64 -3.20
CA GLU A 59 16.81 5.39 -3.25
C GLU A 59 17.02 6.14 -4.59
N ASP A 60 16.46 5.63 -5.69
CA ASP A 60 16.49 6.26 -7.02
C ASP A 60 15.48 7.43 -7.19
N GLY A 61 14.80 7.79 -6.09
CA GLY A 61 13.73 8.78 -5.99
C GLY A 61 12.39 8.33 -6.57
N SER A 62 12.27 7.08 -7.02
CA SER A 62 11.00 6.56 -7.53
C SER A 62 10.02 6.31 -6.39
N LEU A 63 8.73 6.43 -6.68
CA LEU A 63 7.66 6.13 -5.73
C LEU A 63 7.13 4.73 -6.01
N ALA A 64 7.01 3.92 -4.97
CA ALA A 64 6.49 2.57 -5.06
C ALA A 64 5.32 2.36 -4.10
N VAL A 65 4.29 1.68 -4.60
CA VAL A 65 3.23 1.05 -3.79
C VAL A 65 3.38 -0.45 -3.96
N GLU A 66 3.71 -1.12 -2.86
CA GLU A 66 3.85 -2.57 -2.80
C GLU A 66 2.66 -3.15 -2.02
N VAL A 67 2.02 -4.17 -2.57
CA VAL A 67 0.92 -4.90 -1.92
C VAL A 67 1.37 -6.32 -1.66
N PHE A 68 1.27 -6.73 -0.41
CA PHE A 68 1.62 -8.06 0.06
C PHE A 68 0.38 -8.78 0.58
N VAL A 69 0.33 -10.08 0.34
CA VAL A 69 -0.58 -11.02 1.01
C VAL A 69 0.22 -11.73 2.09
N CYS A 70 -0.39 -11.84 3.26
CA CYS A 70 0.12 -12.60 4.37
C CYS A 70 -0.77 -13.84 4.56
N HIS A 71 -0.14 -14.98 4.85
CA HIS A 71 -0.84 -16.20 5.22
C HIS A 71 -0.19 -16.76 6.49
N PRO A 72 -0.95 -17.33 7.43
CA PRO A 72 -0.38 -17.87 8.66
C PRO A 72 0.64 -18.99 8.42
N ASP A 73 0.48 -19.76 7.33
CA ASP A 73 1.39 -20.85 6.97
C ASP A 73 2.63 -20.39 6.19
N TRP A 74 2.79 -19.09 5.92
CA TRP A 74 3.94 -18.57 5.18
C TRP A 74 4.95 -17.92 6.12
N ASP A 75 6.23 -18.24 5.94
CA ASP A 75 7.31 -17.62 6.71
C ASP A 75 7.44 -16.11 6.43
N GLU A 76 7.15 -15.67 5.19
CA GLU A 76 7.24 -14.29 4.76
C GLU A 76 6.02 -13.87 3.90
N PRO A 77 5.57 -12.60 3.99
CA PRO A 77 4.53 -12.07 3.11
C PRO A 77 4.93 -12.11 1.64
N GLN A 78 3.99 -12.48 0.77
CA GLN A 78 4.21 -12.52 -0.68
C GLN A 78 3.73 -11.24 -1.35
N LYS A 79 4.61 -10.60 -2.15
CA LYS A 79 4.27 -9.41 -2.92
C LYS A 79 3.46 -9.78 -4.16
N ILE A 80 2.22 -9.33 -4.23
CA ILE A 80 1.30 -9.64 -5.35
C ILE A 80 1.12 -8.48 -6.32
N ALA A 81 1.44 -7.25 -5.92
CA ALA A 81 1.38 -6.10 -6.80
C ALA A 81 2.45 -5.06 -6.48
N LEU A 82 2.94 -4.42 -7.53
CA LEU A 82 3.83 -3.27 -7.48
C LEU A 82 3.35 -2.22 -8.47
N LEU A 83 3.03 -1.04 -7.96
CA LEU A 83 2.85 0.16 -8.76
C LEU A 83 4.07 1.04 -8.57
N LYS A 84 4.80 1.33 -9.65
CA LYS A 84 5.99 2.19 -9.63
C LYS A 84 5.77 3.42 -10.49
N SER A 85 6.14 4.58 -9.98
CA SER A 85 6.17 5.85 -10.72
C SER A 85 7.46 6.61 -10.46
N ARG A 86 7.83 7.51 -11.38
CA ARG A 86 9.04 8.31 -11.26
C ARG A 86 8.74 9.78 -11.61
N PRO A 87 8.18 10.56 -10.68
CA PRO A 87 7.67 11.91 -10.96
C PRO A 87 8.72 12.90 -11.47
N GLN A 88 9.99 12.68 -11.13
CA GLN A 88 11.13 13.51 -11.52
C GLN A 88 11.59 13.27 -12.97
N ASP A 89 11.20 12.14 -13.57
CA ASP A 89 11.50 11.83 -14.96
C ASP A 89 10.39 12.41 -15.84
N ARG A 90 10.71 13.51 -16.54
CA ARG A 90 9.74 14.24 -17.37
C ARG A 90 9.29 13.46 -18.62
N ASP A 91 10.09 12.48 -19.03
CA ASP A 91 9.82 11.63 -20.19
C ASP A 91 9.22 10.28 -19.77
N ALA A 92 9.21 9.97 -18.47
CA ALA A 92 8.56 8.76 -17.96
C ALA A 92 7.07 8.76 -18.28
N LYS A 93 6.63 7.68 -18.92
CA LYS A 93 5.21 7.40 -19.17
C LYS A 93 4.47 7.08 -17.87
N LYS A 94 3.15 6.97 -17.98
CA LYS A 94 2.20 6.58 -16.90
C LYS A 94 2.78 5.49 -15.97
N PRO A 95 2.38 5.46 -14.68
CA PRO A 95 2.86 4.48 -13.72
C PRO A 95 2.85 3.04 -14.27
N THR A 96 3.91 2.30 -13.98
CA THR A 96 4.00 0.89 -14.37
C THR A 96 3.37 0.03 -13.29
N LEU A 97 2.39 -0.78 -13.66
CA LEU A 97 1.78 -1.78 -12.81
C LEU A 97 2.36 -3.16 -13.15
N SER A 98 2.81 -3.87 -12.13
CA SER A 98 3.14 -5.29 -12.19
C SER A 98 2.29 -6.02 -11.16
N CYS A 99 1.65 -7.12 -11.59
CA CYS A 99 0.89 -7.99 -10.72
C CYS A 99 1.43 -9.41 -10.88
N ASP A 100 1.63 -10.09 -9.76
CA ASP A 100 1.93 -11.51 -9.71
C ASP A 100 0.88 -12.19 -8.85
N LEU A 101 0.05 -13.00 -9.50
CA LEU A 101 -0.95 -13.83 -8.85
C LEU A 101 -0.49 -15.28 -9.03
N GLY A 102 0.62 -15.62 -8.37
CA GLY A 102 1.07 -17.01 -8.29
C GLY A 102 -0.03 -17.90 -7.68
N PRO A 103 -0.01 -19.22 -7.92
CA PRO A 103 -0.90 -20.13 -7.21
C PRO A 103 -0.61 -20.03 -5.71
N ALA A 104 -1.66 -20.01 -4.90
CA ALA A 104 -1.52 -20.10 -3.44
C ALA A 104 -0.65 -21.32 -3.13
N ALA A 105 0.47 -21.11 -2.41
CA ALA A 105 1.26 -22.22 -1.91
C ALA A 105 0.35 -23.10 -1.06
N ALA A 106 0.24 -24.37 -1.47
CA ALA A 106 -0.60 -25.39 -0.84
C ALA A 106 0.02 -25.92 0.46
#